data_AF-A0A1S8N5K6-F1
#
_entry.id   AF-A0A1S8N5K6-F1
#
_cell.length_a   1.000
_cell.length_b   1.000
_cell.length_c   1.000
_cell.angle_alpha   90.00
_cell.angle_beta   90.00
_cell.angle_gamma   90.00
#
_symmetry.space_group_name_H-M   'P 1'
#
loop_
_entity.id
_entity.type
_entity.pdbx_description
1 polymer ?
#
loop_
_entity_poly.entity_id
_entity_poly.type
_entity_poly.pdbx_seq_one_letter_code
_entity_poly.pdbx_strand_id
1 'polypeptide(L)'
;MNNNENINWREMVAAFSSYERTLISFCNINHISKSQLYYYRKKFEKENSINFHAISMTEERVKTKITVAPTDRPNIRIEIGNAKIYVPANEMAVLSILIH
;
A
#
# COMPACT_ATOMS: atom_id res chain seq x y z
N MET A 1 -38.07 10.61 8.67
CA MET A 1 -37.52 11.56 7.69
C MET A 1 -36.04 11.26 7.53
N ASN A 2 -35.60 10.88 6.33
CA ASN A 2 -34.24 10.43 6.04
C ASN A 2 -33.52 11.51 5.23
N ASN A 3 -32.93 12.51 5.91
CA ASN A 3 -32.20 13.63 5.28
C ASN A 3 -30.76 13.22 4.95
N ASN A 4 -30.56 12.10 4.23
CA ASN A 4 -29.23 11.51 4.03
C ASN A 4 -28.60 11.87 2.67
N GLU A 5 -29.11 12.88 1.97
CA GLU A 5 -28.74 13.07 0.56
C GLU A 5 -27.51 13.95 0.31
N ASN A 6 -26.86 14.53 1.33
CA ASN A 6 -25.59 15.24 1.08
C ASN A 6 -24.66 15.41 2.31
N ILE A 7 -24.56 14.42 3.19
CA ILE A 7 -23.59 14.48 4.30
C ILE A 7 -22.22 14.04 3.79
N ASN A 8 -21.23 14.95 3.81
CA ASN A 8 -19.84 14.60 3.60
C ASN A 8 -19.27 13.89 4.84
N TRP A 9 -19.35 12.56 4.83
CA TRP A 9 -18.94 11.75 5.97
C TRP A 9 -17.44 11.80 6.27
N ARG A 10 -16.58 12.09 5.29
CA ARG A 10 -15.13 12.24 5.54
C ARG A 10 -14.85 13.48 6.38
N GLU A 11 -15.43 14.62 6.01
CA GLU A 11 -15.32 15.86 6.79
C GLU A 11 -15.95 15.71 8.17
N MET A 12 -17.11 15.05 8.26
CA MET A 12 -17.79 14.82 9.54
C MET A 12 -16.95 13.98 10.51
N VAL A 13 -16.31 12.90 10.03
CA VAL A 13 -15.43 12.07 10.86
C VAL A 13 -14.16 12.85 11.25
N ALA A 14 -13.58 13.63 10.34
CA ALA A 14 -12.41 14.47 10.65
C ALA A 14 -12.74 15.54 11.71
N ALA A 15 -13.88 16.22 11.58
CA ALA A 15 -14.36 17.20 12.55
C ALA A 15 -14.59 16.57 13.92
N PHE A 16 -15.11 15.34 13.97
CA PHE A 16 -15.25 14.59 15.23
C PHE A 16 -13.91 14.27 15.89
N SER A 17 -12.87 13.94 15.12
CA SER A 17 -11.53 13.66 15.65
C SER A 17 -10.88 14.86 16.35
N SER A 18 -11.23 16.09 15.94
CA SER A 18 -10.78 17.33 16.58
C SER A 18 -11.75 17.88 17.63
N TYR A 19 -12.86 17.19 17.91
CA TYR A 19 -13.90 17.70 18.78
C TYR A 19 -13.63 17.35 20.26
N GLU A 20 -13.46 18.37 21.09
CA GLU A 20 -13.04 18.21 22.49
C GLU A 20 -14.16 17.75 23.45
N ARG A 21 -15.43 17.84 23.02
CA ARG A 21 -16.57 17.47 23.88
C ARG A 21 -17.07 16.06 23.60
N THR A 22 -18.22 15.71 24.20
CA THR A 22 -18.77 14.36 24.16
C THR A 22 -19.34 14.00 22.78
N LEU A 23 -19.24 12.72 22.42
CA LEU A 23 -19.87 12.14 21.22
C LEU A 23 -21.37 12.44 21.13
N ILE A 24 -22.09 12.47 22.27
CA ILE A 24 -23.52 12.81 22.31
C ILE A 24 -23.74 14.25 21.82
N SER A 25 -22.96 15.20 22.33
CA SER A 25 -23.10 16.60 21.92
C SER A 25 -22.80 16.79 20.43
N PHE A 26 -21.77 16.11 19.92
CA PHE A 26 -21.42 16.14 18.51
C PHE A 26 -22.54 15.61 17.62
N CYS A 27 -23.10 14.45 17.95
CA CYS A 27 -24.23 13.85 17.22
C CYS A 27 -25.46 14.77 17.21
N ASN A 28 -25.77 15.40 18.34
CA ASN A 28 -26.92 16.31 18.45
C ASN A 28 -26.73 17.58 17.61
N ILE A 29 -25.54 18.20 17.64
CA ILE A 29 -25.23 19.41 16.88
C ILE A 29 -25.29 19.15 15.37
N ASN A 30 -24.77 18.00 14.93
CA ASN A 30 -24.69 17.66 13.51
C ASN A 30 -25.91 16.90 12.99
N HIS A 31 -26.94 16.71 13.82
CA HIS A 31 -28.15 15.95 13.48
C HIS A 31 -27.88 14.55 12.91
N ILE A 32 -26.85 13.88 13.44
CA ILE A 32 -26.48 12.51 13.06
C ILE A 32 -26.70 11.54 14.22
N SER A 33 -27.02 10.28 13.90
CA SER A 33 -27.06 9.22 14.90
C SER A 33 -25.65 8.73 15.26
N LYS A 34 -25.51 8.21 16.49
CA LYS A 34 -24.26 7.56 16.94
C LYS A 34 -23.86 6.40 16.03
N SER A 35 -24.84 5.63 15.58
CA SER A 35 -24.63 4.47 14.71
C SER A 35 -24.06 4.85 13.36
N GLN A 36 -24.54 5.96 12.77
CA GLN A 36 -23.98 6.47 11.51
C GLN A 36 -22.52 6.91 11.71
N LEU A 37 -22.23 7.72 12.74
CA LEU A 37 -20.87 8.16 13.03
C LEU A 37 -19.91 6.96 13.23
N TYR A 38 -20.34 5.98 14.02
CA TYR A 38 -19.57 4.76 14.27
C TYR A 38 -19.33 3.95 12.99
N TYR A 39 -20.35 3.78 12.15
CA TYR A 39 -20.24 3.06 10.89
C TYR A 39 -19.19 3.68 9.97
N TYR A 40 -19.25 5.00 9.75
CA TYR A 40 -18.32 5.67 8.84
C TYR A 40 -16.90 5.73 9.39
N ARG A 41 -16.73 5.89 10.72
CA ARG A 41 -15.39 5.81 11.34
C ARG A 41 -14.74 4.46 11.07
N LYS A 42 -15.47 3.35 11.32
CA LYS A 42 -14.98 2.00 11.06
C LYS A 42 -14.76 1.71 9.57
N LYS A 43 -15.60 2.29 8.70
CA LYS A 43 -15.43 2.19 7.24
C LYS A 43 -14.11 2.80 6.79
N PHE A 44 -13.79 4.00 7.25
CA PHE A 44 -12.54 4.70 6.87
C PHE A 44 -11.29 4.12 7.53
N GLU A 45 -11.40 3.59 8.76
CA GLU A 45 -10.30 2.82 9.39
C GLU A 45 -9.92 1.60 8.52
N LYS A 46 -10.90 0.88 7.96
CA LYS A 46 -10.65 -0.27 7.07
C LYS A 46 -10.10 0.10 5.71
N GLU A 47 -10.47 1.27 5.17
CA GLU A 47 -9.89 1.77 3.91
C GLU A 47 -8.39 2.06 4.07
N ASN A 48 -7.98 2.52 5.27
CA ASN A 48 -6.58 2.84 5.57
C ASN A 48 -5.77 1.63 6.05
N SER A 49 -6.41 0.52 6.43
CA SER A 49 -5.71 -0.72 6.77
C SER A 49 -5.23 -1.40 5.48
N ILE A 50 -4.01 -1.06 5.05
CA ILE A 50 -3.26 -1.92 4.13
C ILE A 50 -3.01 -3.21 4.90
N ASN A 51 -3.79 -4.25 4.60
CA ASN A 51 -3.55 -5.58 5.13
C ASN A 51 -2.32 -6.15 4.42
N PHE A 52 -1.16 -5.92 5.01
CA PHE A 52 0.08 -6.52 4.53
C PHE A 52 0.06 -8.00 4.90
N HIS A 53 -0.26 -8.85 3.92
CA HIS A 53 -0.08 -10.28 4.08
C HIS A 53 1.41 -10.59 3.90
N ALA A 54 2.12 -10.76 5.01
CA ALA A 54 3.49 -11.25 4.96
C ALA A 54 3.52 -12.61 4.27
N ILE A 55 4.24 -12.71 3.15
CA ILE A 55 4.50 -13.99 2.49
C ILE A 55 5.76 -14.56 3.15
N SER A 56 5.64 -15.73 3.76
CA SER A 56 6.80 -16.47 4.25
C SER A 56 7.55 -17.02 3.04
N MET A 57 8.77 -16.52 2.80
CA MET A 57 9.66 -17.13 1.82
C MET A 57 10.28 -18.35 2.48
N THR A 58 9.91 -19.55 2.02
CA THR A 58 10.69 -20.74 2.33
C THR A 58 12.11 -20.53 1.82
N GLU A 59 13.11 -20.67 2.70
CA GLU A 59 14.53 -20.63 2.34
C GLU A 59 14.92 -21.85 1.50
N GLU A 60 14.33 -21.98 0.32
CA GLU A 60 14.81 -22.94 -0.65
C GLU A 60 16.09 -22.34 -1.24
N ARG A 61 17.24 -22.88 -0.82
CA ARG A 61 18.54 -22.49 -1.39
C ARG A 61 18.48 -22.75 -2.89
N VAL A 62 18.23 -21.69 -3.66
CA VAL A 62 18.25 -21.73 -5.12
C VAL A 62 19.63 -22.26 -5.50
N LYS A 63 19.67 -23.45 -6.12
CA LYS A 63 20.90 -23.93 -6.75
C LYS A 63 21.20 -22.96 -7.88
N THR A 64 22.12 -22.03 -7.64
CA THR A 64 22.65 -21.13 -8.66
C THR A 64 23.39 -21.95 -9.70
N LYS A 65 22.67 -22.40 -10.73
CA LYS A 65 23.27 -23.03 -11.90
C LYS A 65 23.91 -21.92 -12.72
N ILE A 66 25.17 -21.61 -12.41
CA ILE A 66 25.97 -20.68 -13.20
C ILE A 66 26.18 -21.35 -14.56
N THR A 67 25.43 -20.88 -15.55
CA THR A 67 25.64 -21.27 -16.94
C THR A 67 26.49 -20.16 -17.54
N VAL A 68 27.74 -20.47 -17.89
CA VAL A 68 28.63 -19.49 -18.52
C VAL A 68 27.96 -19.02 -19.81
N ALA A 69 27.57 -17.75 -19.86
CA ALA A 69 26.98 -17.17 -21.05
C ALA A 69 28.08 -16.85 -22.07
N PRO A 70 27.81 -16.96 -23.38
CA PRO A 70 28.74 -16.54 -24.42
C PRO A 70 29.14 -15.07 -24.25
N THR A 71 30.42 -14.78 -24.43
CA THR A 71 31.06 -13.46 -24.20
C THR A 71 30.57 -12.36 -25.15
N ASP A 72 29.91 -12.72 -26.25
CA ASP A 72 29.52 -11.79 -27.33
C ASP A 72 28.14 -11.14 -27.13
N ARG A 73 27.57 -11.19 -25.91
CA ARG A 73 26.28 -10.57 -25.65
C ARG A 73 26.46 -9.09 -25.31
N PRO A 74 25.85 -8.16 -26.07
CA PRO A 74 26.00 -6.72 -25.81
C PRO A 74 25.31 -6.27 -24.52
N ASN A 75 24.37 -7.06 -23.98
CA ASN A 75 23.57 -6.74 -22.82
C ASN A 75 23.47 -7.92 -21.84
N ILE A 76 23.46 -7.60 -20.54
CA ILE A 76 23.06 -8.47 -19.43
C ILE A 76 21.54 -8.46 -19.33
N ARG A 77 20.93 -9.64 -19.20
CA ARG A 77 19.48 -9.79 -19.05
C ARG A 77 19.17 -10.33 -17.66
N ILE A 78 18.37 -9.58 -16.90
CA ILE A 78 17.88 -9.97 -15.57
C ILE A 78 16.38 -10.20 -15.68
N GLU A 79 15.92 -11.36 -15.21
CA GLU A 79 14.50 -11.75 -15.25
C GLU A 79 13.98 -11.95 -13.83
N ILE A 80 12.91 -11.23 -13.46
CA ILE A 80 12.26 -11.32 -12.14
C ILE A 80 10.76 -11.50 -12.39
N GLY A 81 10.29 -12.74 -12.29
CA GLY A 81 8.93 -13.10 -12.70
C GLY A 81 8.67 -12.73 -14.17
N ASN A 82 7.72 -11.82 -14.41
CA ASN A 82 7.41 -11.33 -15.76
C ASN A 82 8.24 -10.10 -16.17
N ALA A 83 8.97 -9.49 -15.24
CA ALA A 83 9.81 -8.33 -15.53
C ALA A 83 11.12 -8.77 -16.21
N LYS A 84 11.49 -8.05 -17.26
CA LYS A 84 12.73 -8.26 -18.02
C LYS A 84 13.52 -6.95 -18.04
N ILE A 85 14.70 -6.96 -17.43
CA ILE A 85 15.61 -5.81 -17.37
C ILE A 85 16.80 -6.11 -18.28
N TYR A 86 17.16 -5.13 -19.11
CA TYR A 86 18.31 -5.20 -20.02
C TYR A 86 19.32 -4.15 -19.60
N VAL A 87 20.53 -4.58 -19.23
CA VAL A 87 21.63 -3.70 -18.84
C VAL A 87 22.73 -3.81 -19.90
N PRO A 88 23.12 -2.72 -20.56
CA PRO A 88 24.26 -2.72 -21.47
C PRO A 88 25.54 -3.24 -20.79
N ALA A 89 26.26 -4.17 -21.44
CA ALA A 89 27.44 -4.82 -20.87
C ALA A 89 28.64 -3.86 -20.70
N ASN A 90 28.61 -2.71 -21.37
CA ASN A 90 29.59 -1.64 -21.22
C ASN A 90 29.36 -0.75 -19.98
N GLU A 91 28.23 -0.87 -19.29
CA GLU A 91 27.87 -0.07 -18.11
C GLU A 91 28.12 -0.82 -16.79
N MET A 92 29.35 -1.34 -16.61
CA MET A 92 29.77 -2.06 -15.39
C MET A 92 29.54 -1.29 -14.08
N ALA A 93 29.55 0.05 -14.14
CA ALA A 93 29.29 0.92 -12.99
C ALA A 93 27.85 0.83 -12.44
N VAL A 94 26.87 0.49 -13.28
CA VAL A 94 25.47 0.31 -12.86
C VAL A 94 25.32 -0.99 -12.05
N LEU A 95 26.11 -2.02 -12.37
CA LEU A 95 26.06 -3.31 -11.67
C LEU A 95 26.66 -3.25 -10.27
N SER A 96 27.69 -2.43 -10.04
CA SER A 96 28.30 -2.28 -8.71
C SER A 96 27.32 -1.79 -7.65
N ILE A 97 26.28 -1.05 -8.05
CA ILE A 97 25.23 -0.53 -7.16
C ILE A 97 24.34 -1.66 -6.62
N LEU A 98 24.23 -2.79 -7.33
CA LEU A 98 23.39 -3.94 -6.95
C LEU A 98 24.08 -4.89 -5.95
N ILE A 99 25.38 -4.72 -5.71
CA ILE A 99 26.21 -5.59 -4.84
C ILE A 99 26.63 -4.84 -3.56
N HIS A 100 25.85 -3.84 -3.12
CA HIS A 100 26.01 -3.18 -1.83
C HIS A 100 24.75 -3.33 -0.99
#